data_AF-A0A2M7KGN7-F1
#
_entry.id   AF-A0A2M7KGN7-F1
#
_cell.length_a   1.000
_cell.length_b   1.000
_cell.length_c   1.000
_cell.angle_alpha   90.00
_cell.angle_beta   90.00
_cell.angle_gamma   90.00
#
_symmetry.space_group_name_H-M   'P 1'
#
loop_
_entity.id
_entity.type
_entity.pdbx_description
1 polymer ?
#
loop_
_entity_poly.entity_id
_entity_poly.type
_entity_poly.pdbx_seq_one_letter_code
_entity_poly.pdbx_strand_id
1 'polypeptide(L)'
;MRPFPGGTSVYCVPPKMKSRLRLRSGSMKVGVGIAKQRHSHGLIQQEREFVVNVLTPELLPAARVCGSRSGRDGDKFAASGLTATPGAAVRAVLIEECPVNLECRVVQELDLDERTWFLGEVLHVHRTTGFEPEQLLYCGREAYRVIGERVRPR
;
A
#
# COMPACT_ATOMS: atom_id res chain seq x y z
N MET A 1 0.99 -26.87 -5.23
CA MET A 1 0.29 -25.57 -5.29
C MET A 1 -0.01 -25.14 -3.87
N ARG A 2 0.69 -24.15 -3.32
CA ARG A 2 0.29 -23.58 -2.02
C ARG A 2 -0.78 -22.51 -2.28
N PRO A 3 -1.92 -22.51 -1.56
CA PRO A 3 -2.86 -21.41 -1.62
C PRO A 3 -2.16 -20.12 -1.19
N PHE A 4 -2.51 -19.01 -1.85
CA PHE A 4 -2.02 -17.67 -1.55
C PHE A 4 -2.20 -17.37 -0.05
N PRO A 5 -1.13 -17.06 0.71
CA PRO A 5 -1.29 -16.58 2.08
C PRO A 5 -1.82 -15.15 2.00
N GLY A 6 -2.99 -14.94 2.60
CA GLY A 6 -3.87 -13.82 2.34
C GLY A 6 -3.28 -12.45 2.62
N GLY A 7 -3.53 -11.53 1.70
CA GLY A 7 -3.53 -10.11 2.00
C GLY A 7 -3.47 -9.23 0.77
N THR A 8 -4.12 -8.08 0.88
CA THR A 8 -4.19 -7.09 -0.17
C THR A 8 -3.11 -6.05 0.02
N SER A 9 -2.30 -5.85 -1.02
CA SER A 9 -1.51 -4.64 -1.23
C SER A 9 -2.39 -3.54 -1.82
N VAL A 10 -2.45 -2.38 -1.15
CA VAL A 10 -3.06 -1.16 -1.69
C VAL A 10 -1.96 -0.14 -1.94
N TYR A 11 -1.93 0.42 -3.15
CA TYR A 11 -1.00 1.51 -3.47
C TYR A 11 -1.64 2.83 -3.05
N CYS A 12 -1.07 3.50 -2.04
CA CYS A 12 -1.55 4.82 -1.63
C CYS A 12 -0.37 5.69 -1.16
N VAL A 13 -0.50 7.00 -1.38
CA VAL A 13 0.50 8.02 -1.05
C VAL A 13 0.35 8.40 0.44
N PRO A 14 1.33 8.10 1.30
CA PRO A 14 1.25 8.49 2.71
C PRO A 14 1.44 10.01 2.91
N PRO A 15 0.74 10.63 3.88
CA PRO A 15 1.11 11.92 4.40
C PRO A 15 2.40 11.82 5.24
N LYS A 16 3.29 12.80 5.07
CA LYS A 16 4.60 13.06 5.76
C LYS A 16 5.03 12.03 6.83
N MET A 17 6.07 11.25 6.51
CA MET A 17 6.70 10.27 7.42
C MET A 17 7.94 10.88 8.11
N LYS A 18 7.96 10.94 9.46
CA LYS A 18 9.14 11.37 10.24
C LYS A 18 9.98 10.15 10.62
N SER A 19 11.31 10.23 10.47
CA SER A 19 12.26 9.13 10.59
C SER A 19 12.47 8.55 12.01
N ARG A 20 11.92 9.18 13.06
CA ARG A 20 11.88 8.67 14.43
C ARG A 20 10.62 9.16 15.12
N LEU A 21 9.62 8.30 15.28
CA LEU A 21 8.49 8.59 16.16
C LEU A 21 8.23 7.41 17.08
N ARG A 22 8.55 7.58 18.37
CA ARG A 22 7.89 6.80 19.43
C ARG A 22 6.44 7.28 19.46
N LEU A 23 5.52 6.50 18.89
CA LEU A 23 4.09 6.78 18.94
C LEU A 23 3.64 6.79 20.41
N ARG A 24 3.26 7.95 20.94
CA ARG A 24 2.47 8.05 22.18
C ARG A 24 1.15 8.75 21.88
N SER A 25 0.06 8.06 22.24
CA SER A 25 -1.34 8.49 22.32
C SER A 25 -1.94 9.16 21.08
N GLY A 26 -2.06 8.38 20.01
CA GLY A 26 -2.80 8.71 18.80
C GLY A 26 -2.35 7.78 17.70
N SER A 27 -2.97 6.61 17.57
CA SER A 27 -2.52 5.62 16.59
C SER A 27 -2.67 6.17 15.17
N MET A 28 -1.57 6.13 14.40
CA MET A 28 -1.52 6.56 13.02
C MET A 28 -2.55 5.76 12.21
N LYS A 29 -3.35 6.46 11.41
CA LYS A 29 -4.37 5.85 10.56
C LYS A 29 -4.19 6.26 9.12
N VAL A 30 -4.53 5.35 8.22
CA VAL A 30 -4.56 5.57 6.77
C VAL A 30 -5.91 5.16 6.21
N GLY A 31 -6.41 5.94 5.25
CA GLY A 31 -7.65 5.64 4.54
C GLY A 31 -7.36 5.14 3.13
N VAL A 32 -8.03 4.06 2.71
CA VAL A 32 -7.97 3.57 1.34
C VAL A 32 -9.37 3.33 0.77
N GLY A 33 -9.67 3.95 -0.37
CA GLY A 33 -10.92 3.74 -1.10
C GLY A 33 -10.76 2.64 -2.14
N ILE A 34 -11.48 1.53 -1.98
CA ILE A 34 -11.39 0.36 -2.88
C ILE A 34 -12.75 0.09 -3.51
N ALA A 35 -12.77 -0.06 -4.83
CA ALA A 35 -14.00 -0.38 -5.55
C ALA A 35 -14.42 -1.84 -5.30
N LYS A 36 -15.71 -2.08 -5.04
CA LYS A 36 -16.26 -3.38 -4.58
C LYS A 36 -15.97 -4.54 -5.54
N GLN A 37 -15.89 -4.27 -6.83
CA GLN A 37 -15.55 -5.23 -7.87
C GLN A 37 -14.07 -5.69 -7.83
N ARG A 38 -13.17 -4.95 -7.17
CA ARG A 38 -11.75 -5.31 -7.12
C ARG A 38 -11.54 -6.51 -6.20
N HIS A 39 -10.71 -7.47 -6.61
CA HIS A 39 -10.39 -8.65 -5.80
C HIS A 39 -9.85 -8.29 -4.41
N SER A 40 -9.06 -7.20 -4.36
CA SER A 40 -8.52 -6.60 -3.16
C SER A 40 -9.58 -6.23 -2.12
N HIS A 41 -10.79 -5.83 -2.55
CA HIS A 41 -11.87 -5.46 -1.65
C HIS A 41 -12.31 -6.65 -0.80
N GLY A 42 -12.67 -7.77 -1.43
CA GLY A 42 -13.12 -8.98 -0.72
C GLY A 42 -12.06 -9.53 0.25
N LEU A 43 -10.78 -9.48 -0.16
CA LEU A 43 -9.66 -9.85 0.71
C LEU A 43 -9.54 -8.94 1.95
N ILE A 44 -9.66 -7.62 1.79
CA ILE A 44 -9.62 -6.68 2.94
C ILE A 44 -10.83 -6.89 3.85
N GLN A 45 -12.01 -7.10 3.27
CA GLN A 45 -13.25 -7.30 4.02
C GLN A 45 -13.19 -8.60 4.86
N GLN A 46 -12.68 -9.68 4.28
CA GLN A 46 -12.52 -10.97 4.96
C GLN A 46 -11.40 -10.94 6.00
N GLU A 47 -10.21 -10.46 5.62
CA GLU A 47 -9.01 -10.58 6.45
C GLU A 47 -8.84 -9.46 7.47
N ARG A 48 -9.57 -8.34 7.29
CA ARG A 48 -9.50 -7.13 8.13
C ARG A 48 -8.09 -6.54 8.24
N GLU A 49 -7.23 -6.84 7.27
CA GLU A 49 -5.82 -6.46 7.22
C GLU A 49 -5.40 -6.09 5.80
N PHE A 50 -4.49 -5.14 5.66
CA PHE A 50 -3.90 -4.75 4.38
C PHE A 50 -2.53 -4.12 4.57
N VAL A 51 -1.74 -4.07 3.49
CA VAL A 51 -0.46 -3.36 3.46
C VAL A 51 -0.53 -2.22 2.45
N VAL A 52 -0.14 -1.01 2.87
CA VAL A 52 0.07 0.11 1.94
C VAL A 52 1.53 0.14 1.51
N ASN A 53 1.77 -0.07 0.22
CA ASN A 53 3.12 -0.12 -0.35
C ASN A 53 3.38 1.17 -1.15
N VAL A 54 4.45 1.89 -0.81
CA VAL A 54 4.84 3.15 -1.45
C VAL A 54 5.74 2.84 -2.64
N LEU A 55 5.39 3.40 -3.80
CA LEU A 55 6.10 3.17 -5.05
C LEU A 55 7.12 4.26 -5.34
N THR A 56 8.21 3.87 -6.01
CA THR A 56 9.15 4.76 -6.69
C THR A 56 8.96 4.68 -8.21
N PRO A 57 9.54 5.59 -9.01
CA PRO A 57 9.41 5.58 -10.47
C PRO A 57 9.85 4.27 -11.12
N GLU A 58 10.86 3.60 -10.56
CA GLU A 58 11.42 2.36 -11.08
C GLU A 58 10.41 1.20 -11.02
N LEU A 59 9.44 1.28 -10.11
CA LEU A 59 8.38 0.28 -9.93
C LEU A 59 7.14 0.54 -10.81
N LEU A 60 7.15 1.60 -11.62
CA LEU A 60 6.01 1.95 -12.48
C LEU A 60 5.59 0.80 -13.43
N PRO A 61 6.50 0.05 -14.09
CA PRO A 61 6.11 -1.09 -14.92
C PRO A 61 5.34 -2.15 -14.13
N ALA A 62 5.82 -2.51 -12.93
CA ALA A 62 5.15 -3.46 -12.06
C ALA A 62 3.77 -2.94 -11.59
N ALA A 63 3.68 -1.66 -11.22
CA ALA A 63 2.42 -1.03 -10.83
C ALA A 63 1.36 -1.08 -11.95
N ARG A 64 1.76 -0.90 -13.22
CA ARG A 64 0.86 -1.04 -14.37
C ARG A 64 0.33 -2.47 -14.53
N VAL A 65 1.16 -3.48 -14.31
CA VAL A 65 0.71 -4.89 -14.30
C VAL A 65 -0.30 -5.11 -13.17
N CYS A 66 -0.01 -4.63 -11.97
CA CYS A 66 -0.89 -4.80 -10.80
C CYS A 66 -2.24 -4.09 -10.95
N GLY A 67 -2.29 -2.95 -11.65
CA GLY A 67 -3.52 -2.18 -11.90
C GLY A 67 -4.40 -2.73 -13.03
N SER A 68 -3.80 -3.40 -14.02
CA SER A 68 -4.49 -3.91 -15.23
C SER A 68 -4.96 -5.36 -15.10
N ARG A 69 -4.31 -6.19 -14.28
CA ARG A 69 -4.70 -7.58 -14.05
C ARG A 69 -5.54 -7.72 -12.77
N SER A 70 -6.28 -8.81 -12.63
CA SER A 70 -6.94 -9.19 -11.37
C SER A 70 -6.21 -10.36 -10.73
N GLY A 71 -6.14 -10.39 -9.39
CA GLY A 71 -5.56 -11.54 -8.66
C GLY A 71 -6.44 -12.80 -8.74
N ARG A 72 -7.69 -12.64 -9.22
CA ARG A 72 -8.59 -13.75 -9.53
C ARG A 72 -8.10 -14.59 -10.71
N ASP A 73 -7.40 -13.97 -11.66
CA ASP A 73 -7.12 -14.55 -12.97
C ASP A 73 -5.66 -15.05 -13.10
N GLY A 74 -4.93 -15.14 -11.97
CA GLY A 74 -3.58 -15.68 -11.92
C GLY A 74 -2.65 -15.00 -10.91
N ASP A 75 -1.40 -15.46 -10.91
CA ASP A 75 -0.35 -14.93 -10.05
C ASP A 75 0.20 -13.60 -10.58
N LYS A 76 -0.21 -12.50 -9.92
CA LYS A 76 0.26 -11.15 -10.24
C LYS A 76 1.72 -10.92 -9.87
N PHE A 77 2.25 -11.58 -8.85
CA PHE A 77 3.63 -11.40 -8.42
C PHE A 77 4.56 -11.95 -9.50
N ALA A 78 4.28 -13.15 -9.98
CA ALA A 78 4.98 -13.73 -11.13
C ALA A 78 4.90 -12.80 -12.37
N ALA A 79 3.74 -12.22 -12.66
CA ALA A 79 3.56 -11.35 -13.84
C ALA A 79 4.22 -9.96 -13.70
N SER A 80 4.39 -9.46 -12.48
CA SER A 80 4.96 -8.14 -12.19
C SER A 80 6.44 -8.16 -11.83
N GLY A 81 6.98 -9.34 -11.51
CA GLY A 81 8.34 -9.50 -11.01
C GLY A 81 8.55 -8.98 -9.58
N LEU A 82 7.46 -8.74 -8.84
CA LEU A 82 7.51 -8.28 -7.45
C LEU A 82 7.71 -9.44 -6.49
N THR A 83 8.42 -9.19 -5.40
CA THR A 83 8.71 -10.17 -4.35
C THR A 83 7.79 -9.96 -3.15
N ALA A 84 7.02 -10.99 -2.81
CA ALA A 84 6.15 -11.01 -1.66
C ALA A 84 6.91 -11.47 -0.40
N THR A 85 6.91 -10.64 0.65
CA THR A 85 7.60 -10.94 1.91
C THR A 85 6.61 -10.94 3.07
N PRO A 86 6.73 -11.85 4.06
CA PRO A 86 5.82 -11.88 5.20
C PRO A 86 5.80 -10.56 5.98
N GLY A 87 4.61 -10.13 6.40
CA GLY A 87 4.44 -9.03 7.36
C GLY A 87 4.88 -9.45 8.77
N ALA A 88 5.17 -8.46 9.61
CA ALA A 88 5.57 -8.68 11.01
C ALA A 88 4.42 -8.50 12.01
N ALA A 89 3.33 -7.84 11.62
CA ALA A 89 2.15 -7.55 12.43
C ALA A 89 0.81 -7.92 11.77
N VAL A 90 0.79 -8.16 10.45
CA VAL A 90 -0.39 -8.62 9.69
C VAL A 90 -0.07 -9.85 8.83
N ARG A 91 -1.11 -10.58 8.42
CA ARG A 91 -0.98 -11.73 7.50
C ARG A 91 -0.68 -11.31 6.06
N ALA A 92 -1.07 -10.09 5.71
CA ALA A 92 -0.84 -9.54 4.40
C ALA A 92 0.65 -9.37 4.09
N VAL A 93 1.01 -9.66 2.84
CA VAL A 93 2.40 -9.61 2.38
C VAL A 93 2.85 -8.19 2.08
N LEU A 94 4.12 -7.91 2.36
CA LEU A 94 4.86 -6.73 1.94
C LEU A 94 5.36 -6.91 0.50
N ILE A 95 5.64 -5.80 -0.18
CA ILE A 95 6.42 -5.80 -1.43
C ILE A 95 7.86 -5.41 -1.09
N GLU A 96 8.82 -6.32 -1.31
CA GLU A 96 10.23 -6.11 -0.95
C GLU A 96 10.84 -4.89 -1.65
N GLU A 97 10.47 -4.68 -2.91
CA GLU A 97 11.02 -3.60 -3.72
C GLU A 97 10.47 -2.22 -3.32
N CYS A 98 9.36 -2.17 -2.56
CA CYS A 98 8.78 -0.90 -2.11
C CYS A 98 9.58 -0.35 -0.92
N PRO A 99 10.09 0.90 -0.99
CA PRO A 99 10.90 1.47 0.08
C PRO A 99 10.13 1.75 1.36
N VAL A 100 8.80 1.74 1.33
CA VAL A 100 7.94 1.89 2.51
C VAL A 100 6.75 0.94 2.41
N ASN A 101 6.52 0.17 3.47
CA ASN A 101 5.37 -0.72 3.62
C ASN A 101 4.68 -0.44 4.97
N LEU A 102 3.38 -0.14 4.94
CA LEU A 102 2.57 0.14 6.14
C LEU A 102 1.63 -1.03 6.40
N GLU A 103 1.88 -1.78 7.47
CA GLU A 103 1.02 -2.87 7.90
C GLU A 103 -0.18 -2.32 8.65
N CYS A 104 -1.40 -2.57 8.13
CA CYS A 104 -2.62 -1.93 8.59
C CYS A 104 -3.68 -2.95 9.02
N ARG A 105 -4.35 -2.70 10.14
CA ARG A 105 -5.58 -3.40 10.56
C ARG A 105 -6.78 -2.49 10.37
N VAL A 106 -7.84 -2.99 9.73
CA VAL A 106 -9.08 -2.24 9.51
C VAL A 106 -9.77 -1.98 10.85
N VAL A 107 -9.92 -0.70 11.19
CA VAL A 107 -10.65 -0.25 12.39
C VAL A 107 -12.03 0.31 12.07
N GLN A 108 -12.25 0.77 10.85
CA GLN A 108 -13.55 1.27 10.39
C GLN A 108 -13.69 1.10 8.88
N GLU A 109 -14.92 0.94 8.41
CA GLU A 109 -15.28 0.97 7.00
C GLU A 109 -16.43 1.94 6.76
N LEU A 110 -16.40 2.62 5.62
CA LEU A 110 -17.48 3.48 5.14
C LEU A 110 -17.90 2.96 3.79
N ASP A 111 -19.13 2.44 3.71
CA ASP A 111 -19.69 1.97 2.45
C ASP A 111 -20.27 3.13 1.65
N LEU A 112 -19.72 3.38 0.46
CA LEU A 112 -20.07 4.49 -0.43
C LEU A 112 -20.37 3.94 -1.83
N ASP A 113 -21.55 3.33 -1.96
CA ASP A 113 -22.09 2.73 -3.18
C ASP A 113 -21.13 1.74 -3.85
N GLU A 114 -20.44 2.15 -4.92
CA GLU A 114 -19.52 1.31 -5.69
C GLU A 114 -18.15 1.11 -5.02
N ARG A 115 -17.88 1.83 -3.92
CA ARG A 115 -16.59 1.81 -3.22
C ARG A 115 -16.79 1.68 -1.72
N THR A 116 -15.86 0.99 -1.07
CA THR A 116 -15.73 1.02 0.39
C THR A 116 -14.44 1.73 0.76
N TRP A 117 -14.52 2.66 1.70
CA TRP A 117 -13.36 3.27 2.33
C TRP A 117 -13.00 2.52 3.59
N PHE A 118 -11.81 1.94 3.63
CA PHE A 118 -11.27 1.29 4.81
C PHE A 118 -10.34 2.25 5.55
N LEU A 119 -10.60 2.47 6.83
CA LEU A 119 -9.70 3.14 7.75
C LEU A 119 -8.86 2.08 8.46
N GLY A 120 -7.55 2.09 8.22
CA GLY A 120 -6.59 1.18 8.82
C GLY A 120 -5.78 1.85 9.91
N GLU A 121 -5.67 1.23 11.08
CA GLU A 121 -4.65 1.54 12.07
C GLU A 121 -3.32 0.93 11.63
N VAL A 122 -2.27 1.75 11.58
CA VAL A 122 -0.93 1.30 11.18
C VAL A 122 -0.23 0.66 12.37
N LEU A 123 -0.06 -0.66 12.29
CA LEU A 123 0.57 -1.47 13.33
C LEU A 123 2.10 -1.48 13.21
N HIS A 124 2.60 -1.43 11.97
CA HIS A 124 4.04 -1.42 11.70
C HIS A 124 4.37 -0.70 10.40
N VAL A 125 5.61 -0.20 10.31
CA VAL A 125 6.15 0.56 9.18
C VAL A 125 7.53 0.01 8.88
N HIS A 126 7.68 -0.51 7.67
CA HIS A 126 8.98 -0.84 7.09
C HIS A 126 9.45 0.35 6.27
N ARG A 127 10.71 0.74 6.41
CA ARG A 127 11.31 1.78 5.59
C ARG A 127 12.76 1.45 5.25
N THR A 128 13.07 1.44 3.97
CA THR A 128 14.44 1.28 3.47
C THR A 128 15.30 2.50 3.79
N THR A 129 16.54 2.26 4.23
CA THR A 129 17.52 3.30 4.46
C THR A 129 17.82 4.05 3.16
N GLY A 130 17.84 5.39 3.21
CA GLY A 130 18.14 6.23 2.04
C GLY A 130 16.93 6.58 1.17
N PHE A 131 15.73 6.09 1.46
CA PHE A 131 14.52 6.55 0.78
C PHE A 131 14.20 8.00 1.16
N GLU A 132 14.16 8.88 0.16
CA GLU A 132 13.75 10.26 0.31
C GLU A 132 12.31 10.45 -0.24
N PRO A 133 11.42 11.19 0.45
CA PRO A 133 10.03 11.37 0.02
C PRO A 133 9.86 11.90 -1.41
N GLU A 134 10.85 12.62 -1.93
CA GLU A 134 10.90 13.13 -3.31
C GLU A 134 10.81 12.00 -4.36
N GLN A 135 11.26 10.80 -3.99
CA GLN A 135 11.21 9.60 -4.84
C GLN A 135 9.80 8.96 -4.86
N LEU A 136 8.84 9.48 -4.10
CA LEU A 136 7.48 8.96 -4.10
C LEU A 136 6.81 9.18 -5.46
N LEU A 137 6.17 8.13 -5.97
CA LEU A 137 5.38 8.18 -7.18
C LEU A 137 3.94 8.60 -6.89
N TYR A 138 3.54 9.77 -7.39
CA TYR A 138 2.15 10.21 -7.47
C TYR A 138 1.50 9.68 -8.76
N CYS A 139 0.45 8.86 -8.60
CA CYS A 139 -0.34 8.34 -9.71
C CYS A 139 -1.50 9.30 -10.03
N GLY A 140 -1.37 10.04 -11.13
CA GLY A 140 -2.45 10.85 -11.69
C GLY A 140 -3.28 10.09 -12.72
N ARG A 141 -4.40 10.68 -13.16
CA ARG A 141 -5.30 10.08 -14.16
C ARG A 141 -4.63 9.88 -15.52
N GLU A 142 -3.81 10.83 -15.94
CA GLU A 142 -3.18 10.85 -17.28
C GLU A 142 -1.66 10.69 -17.23
N ALA A 143 -1.04 10.96 -16.09
CA ALA A 143 0.41 10.95 -15.92
C ALA A 143 0.82 10.57 -14.50
N TYR A 144 2.02 10.04 -14.38
CA TYR A 144 2.70 9.81 -13.11
C TYR A 144 3.68 10.96 -12.83
N ARG A 145 3.85 11.33 -11.57
CA ARG A 145 4.77 12.40 -11.15
C ARG A 145 5.59 11.98 -9.95
N VAL A 146 6.81 12.47 -9.86
CA VAL A 146 7.58 12.48 -8.61
C VAL A 146 7.28 13.76 -7.84
N ILE A 147 7.53 13.76 -6.53
CA ILE A 147 7.40 14.96 -5.72
C ILE A 147 8.49 15.96 -6.15
N GLY A 148 8.10 17.23 -6.29
CA GLY A 148 8.96 18.31 -6.75
C GLY A 148 9.96 18.81 -5.70
N GLU A 149 10.39 20.06 -5.86
CA GLU A 149 11.41 20.68 -5.02
C GLU A 149 11.07 20.66 -3.53
N ARG A 150 12.07 20.34 -2.70
CA ARG A 150 11.97 20.43 -1.25
C ARG A 150 12.01 21.89 -0.81
N VAL A 151 10.84 22.45 -0.52
CA VAL A 151 10.74 23.77 0.10
C VAL A 151 11.04 23.65 1.60
N ARG A 152 12.15 24.24 2.07
CA ARG A 152 12.48 24.32 3.49
C ARG A 152 11.83 25.56 4.10
N PRO A 153 11.12 25.45 5.25
CA PRO A 153 10.76 26.65 6.00
C PRO A 153 12.04 27.36 6.44
N ARG A 154 12.03 28.70 6.38
CA ARG A 154 13.07 29.53 7.02
C ARG A 154 13.04 29.35 8.53
#